data_AF-A0A7X2MMF5-F1
#
_entry.id   AF-A0A7X2MMF5-F1
#
_cell.length_a   1.000
_cell.length_b   1.000
_cell.length_c   1.000
_cell.angle_alpha   90.00
_cell.angle_beta   90.00
_cell.angle_gamma   90.00
#
_symmetry.space_group_name_H-M   'P 1'
#
loop_
_entity.id
_entity.type
_entity.pdbx_description
1 polymer ?
#
loop_
_entity_poly.entity_id
_entity_poly.type
_entity_poly.pdbx_seq_one_letter_code
_entity_poly.pdbx_strand_id
1 'polypeptide(L)'
;MRLKLFWLAMLNIATIILLSTLWEFGLEAWISSLLGLSYDPDFETSERLRFILTSTSFAGLAMIIPALLIAGLIRNTLRAEKNALRLAGTDALTGVMNRRSFTAHIASLDADGTPYTLTLLDINDFKNINDLNGHRQGDATLVALANLLIASAGTGSQVFRIGGDEFAIVAQASQAD
;
A
#
# COMPACT_ATOMS: atom_id res chain seq x y z
N MET A 1 -2.73 9.87 2.29
CA MET A 1 -2.20 9.81 0.90
C MET A 1 -2.64 10.99 0.04
N ARG A 2 -3.95 11.29 -0.06
CA ARG A 2 -4.47 12.42 -0.86
C ARG A 2 -3.89 13.79 -0.48
N LEU A 3 -3.77 14.08 0.83
CA LEU A 3 -3.19 15.33 1.32
C LEU A 3 -1.70 15.50 0.95
N LYS A 4 -0.91 14.41 1.00
CA LYS A 4 0.50 14.42 0.59
C LYS A 4 0.66 14.64 -0.92
N LEU A 5 -0.20 14.03 -1.74
CA LEU A 5 -0.19 14.25 -3.20
C LEU A 5 -0.53 15.69 -3.57
N PHE A 6 -1.49 16.31 -2.87
CA PHE A 6 -1.86 17.70 -3.09
C PHE A 6 -0.68 18.65 -2.85
N TRP A 7 0.03 18.49 -1.73
CA TRP A 7 1.20 19.32 -1.42
C TRP A 7 2.36 19.11 -2.41
N LEU A 8 2.58 17.89 -2.89
CA LEU A 8 3.58 17.61 -3.93
C LEU A 8 3.23 18.28 -5.26
N ALA A 9 1.95 18.27 -5.65
CA ALA A 9 1.50 18.97 -6.85
C ALA A 9 1.69 20.50 -6.71
N MET A 10 1.35 21.06 -5.54
CA MET A 10 1.59 22.48 -5.26
C MET A 10 3.07 22.85 -5.30
N LEU A 11 3.95 22.01 -4.74
CA LEU A 11 5.40 22.21 -4.77
C LEU A 11 5.94 22.16 -6.21
N ASN A 12 5.43 21.25 -7.05
CA ASN A 12 5.80 21.17 -8.46
C ASN A 12 5.38 22.43 -9.23
N ILE A 13 4.15 22.90 -9.04
CA ILE A 13 3.67 24.15 -9.65
C ILE A 13 4.54 25.34 -9.20
N ALA A 14 4.84 25.43 -7.90
CA ALA A 14 5.68 26.50 -7.36
C ALA A 14 7.11 26.48 -7.95
N THR A 15 7.69 25.29 -8.14
CA THR A 15 9.03 25.16 -8.73
C THR A 15 9.06 25.51 -10.20
N ILE A 16 8.02 25.14 -10.98
CA ILE A 16 7.89 25.58 -12.38
C ILE A 16 7.82 27.11 -12.45
N ILE A 17 6.94 27.74 -11.66
CA ILE A 17 6.80 29.21 -11.64
C ILE A 17 8.11 29.90 -11.26
N LEU A 18 8.78 29.40 -10.22
CA LEU A 18 10.04 29.96 -9.73
C LEU A 18 11.15 29.86 -10.79
N LEU A 19 11.33 28.69 -11.39
CA LEU A 19 12.36 28.47 -12.41
C LEU A 19 12.12 29.34 -13.66
N SER A 20 10.88 29.42 -14.15
CA SER A 20 10.52 30.30 -15.27
C SER A 20 10.81 31.77 -14.96
N THR A 21 10.52 32.21 -13.72
CA THR A 21 10.74 33.60 -13.29
C THR A 21 12.21 33.93 -13.12
N LEU A 22 12.99 33.04 -12.49
CA LEU A 22 14.44 33.20 -12.30
C LEU A 22 15.18 33.19 -13.64
N TRP A 23 14.73 32.37 -14.59
CA TRP A 23 15.28 32.35 -15.94
C TRP A 23 15.15 33.73 -16.58
N GLU A 24 13.92 34.22 -16.67
CA GLU A 24 13.58 35.44 -17.41
C GLU A 24 14.14 36.74 -16.78
N PHE A 25 14.17 36.84 -15.45
CA PHE A 25 14.53 38.09 -14.75
C PHE A 25 15.90 38.06 -14.07
N GLY A 26 16.75 37.07 -14.36
CA GLY A 26 18.09 37.04 -13.75
C GLY A 26 19.09 36.14 -14.45
N LEU A 27 18.72 34.92 -14.80
CA LEU A 27 19.67 33.95 -15.34
C LEU A 27 19.94 34.15 -16.83
N GLU A 28 18.95 34.57 -17.62
CA GLU A 28 19.10 34.72 -19.08
C GLU A 28 20.26 35.64 -19.46
N ALA A 29 20.34 36.83 -18.85
CA ALA A 29 21.39 37.81 -19.14
C ALA A 29 22.78 37.30 -18.76
N TRP A 30 22.88 36.69 -17.58
CA TRP A 30 24.14 36.12 -17.08
C TRP A 30 24.63 34.96 -17.96
N ILE A 31 23.73 34.05 -18.33
CA ILE A 31 24.05 32.89 -19.19
C ILE A 31 24.40 33.34 -20.61
N SER A 32 23.65 34.28 -21.17
CA SER A 32 23.91 34.82 -22.51
C SER A 32 25.28 35.47 -22.58
N SER A 33 25.64 36.27 -21.57
CA SER A 33 26.98 36.85 -21.44
C SER A 33 28.07 35.79 -21.28
N LEU A 34 27.82 34.74 -20.48
CA LEU A 34 28.77 33.64 -20.27
C LEU A 34 29.03 32.85 -21.56
N LEU A 35 28.01 32.69 -22.40
CA LEU A 35 28.08 31.95 -23.66
C LEU A 35 28.45 32.82 -24.87
N GLY A 36 28.60 34.15 -24.69
CA GLY A 36 28.87 35.08 -25.78
C GLY A 36 27.69 35.26 -26.75
N LEU A 37 26.47 34.99 -26.31
CA LEU A 37 25.24 35.19 -27.08
C LEU A 37 24.78 36.64 -26.97
N SER A 38 24.19 37.17 -28.04
CA SER A 38 23.56 38.50 -28.02
C SER A 38 22.35 38.48 -27.09
N TYR A 39 22.33 39.39 -26.10
CA TYR A 39 21.22 39.62 -25.20
C TYR A 39 20.59 40.97 -25.55
N ASP A 40 19.27 41.00 -25.72
CA ASP A 40 18.51 42.22 -25.98
C ASP A 40 17.81 42.69 -24.69
N PRO A 41 18.32 43.74 -24.02
CA PRO A 41 17.75 44.26 -22.79
C PRO A 41 16.45 45.05 -23.01
N ASP A 42 16.15 45.50 -24.24
CA ASP A 42 15.02 46.38 -24.54
C ASP A 42 13.68 45.63 -24.68
N PHE A 43 13.69 44.32 -24.44
CA PHE A 43 12.49 43.49 -24.42
C PHE A 43 11.56 43.92 -23.28
N GLU A 44 10.35 44.42 -23.61
CA GLU A 44 9.44 45.00 -22.64
C GLU A 44 9.03 44.01 -21.54
N THR A 45 8.96 44.48 -20.29
CA THR A 45 8.49 43.70 -19.13
C THR A 45 7.14 43.01 -19.36
N SER A 46 6.28 43.62 -20.18
CA SER A 46 4.97 43.08 -20.56
C SER A 46 5.07 41.81 -21.41
N GLU A 47 6.07 41.71 -22.29
CA GLU A 47 6.32 40.56 -23.15
C GLU A 47 6.99 39.41 -22.37
N ARG A 48 7.93 39.74 -21.47
CA ARG A 48 8.55 38.79 -20.53
C ARG A 48 7.51 38.07 -19.66
N LEU A 49 6.55 38.82 -19.12
CA LEU A 49 5.48 38.27 -18.30
C LEU A 49 4.55 37.33 -19.09
N ARG A 50 4.22 37.67 -20.34
CA ARG A 50 3.44 36.80 -21.24
C ARG A 50 4.19 35.50 -21.53
N PHE A 51 5.49 35.57 -21.75
CA PHE A 51 6.32 34.40 -21.98
C PHE A 51 6.35 33.47 -20.77
N ILE A 52 6.56 34.00 -19.56
CA ILE A 52 6.53 33.22 -18.32
C ILE A 52 5.17 32.54 -18.11
N LEU A 53 4.07 33.27 -18.29
CA LEU A 53 2.72 32.73 -18.08
C LEU A 53 2.39 31.60 -19.05
N THR A 54 2.73 31.78 -20.33
CA THR A 54 2.48 30.78 -21.37
C THR A 54 3.36 29.55 -21.21
N SER A 55 4.67 29.72 -21.03
CA SER A 55 5.63 28.61 -20.82
C SER A 55 5.30 27.80 -19.55
N THR A 56 4.97 28.47 -18.44
CA THR A 56 4.57 27.81 -17.20
C THR A 56 3.26 27.04 -17.36
N SER A 57 2.31 27.59 -18.11
CA SER A 57 1.05 26.89 -18.42
C SER A 57 1.32 25.63 -19.26
N PHE A 58 2.16 25.72 -20.28
CA PHE A 58 2.55 24.56 -21.10
C PHE A 58 3.30 23.50 -20.28
N ALA A 59 4.25 23.90 -19.43
CA ALA A 59 4.97 22.99 -18.56
C ALA A 59 4.03 22.27 -17.57
N GLY A 60 3.08 22.99 -16.98
CA GLY A 60 2.05 22.41 -16.10
C GLY A 60 1.17 21.39 -16.82
N LEU A 61 0.70 21.71 -18.03
CA LEU A 61 -0.10 20.79 -18.85
C LEU A 61 0.68 19.53 -19.23
N ALA A 62 1.96 19.68 -19.60
CA ALA A 62 2.82 18.56 -19.97
C ALA A 62 3.03 17.55 -18.83
N MET A 63 2.92 17.98 -17.57
CA MET A 63 3.09 17.11 -16.40
C MET A 63 1.85 16.28 -16.05
N ILE A 64 0.67 16.60 -16.60
CA ILE A 64 -0.58 15.90 -16.26
C ILE A 64 -0.52 14.42 -16.67
N ILE A 65 -0.13 14.14 -17.92
CA ILE A 65 -0.11 12.76 -18.44
C ILE A 65 0.90 11.88 -17.67
N PRO A 66 2.18 12.28 -17.49
CA PRO A 66 3.12 11.52 -16.66
C PRO A 66 2.62 11.28 -15.23
N ALA A 67 2.03 12.30 -14.60
CA ALA A 67 1.50 12.17 -13.24
C ALA A 67 0.38 11.13 -13.14
N LEU A 68 -0.53 11.10 -14.12
CA LEU A 68 -1.60 10.10 -14.18
C LEU A 68 -1.06 8.68 -14.42
N LEU A 69 -0.07 8.52 -15.30
CA LEU A 69 0.58 7.24 -15.55
C LEU A 69 1.27 6.69 -14.29
N ILE A 70 2.07 7.51 -13.62
CA ILE A 70 2.75 7.14 -12.37
C ILE A 70 1.73 6.75 -11.29
N ALA A 71 0.66 7.54 -11.14
CA ALA A 71 -0.40 7.23 -10.19
C ALA A 71 -1.11 5.91 -10.53
N GLY A 72 -1.31 5.61 -11.82
CA GLY A 72 -1.86 4.35 -12.30
C GLY A 72 -0.96 3.16 -11.98
N LEU A 73 0.35 3.28 -12.26
CA LEU A 73 1.35 2.26 -11.96
C LEU A 73 1.36 1.93 -10.47
N ILE A 74 1.48 2.94 -9.60
CA ILE A 74 1.48 2.75 -8.14
C ILE A 74 0.22 2.02 -7.68
N ARG A 75 -0.95 2.39 -8.21
CA ARG A 75 -2.22 1.73 -7.86
C ARG A 75 -2.23 0.26 -8.30
N ASN A 76 -1.70 -0.04 -9.47
CA ASN A 76 -1.64 -1.41 -9.98
C ASN A 76 -0.68 -2.27 -9.15
N THR A 77 0.49 -1.75 -8.81
CA THR A 77 1.46 -2.48 -7.96
C THR A 77 0.86 -2.77 -6.58
N LEU A 78 0.22 -1.79 -5.95
CA LEU A 78 -0.45 -1.99 -4.65
C LEU A 78 -1.61 -2.99 -4.73
N ARG A 79 -2.34 -3.02 -5.84
CA ARG A 79 -3.39 -4.01 -6.07
C ARG A 79 -2.81 -5.41 -6.27
N ALA A 80 -1.74 -5.53 -7.05
CA ALA A 80 -1.05 -6.79 -7.28
C ALA A 80 -0.50 -7.36 -5.96
N GLU A 81 0.13 -6.51 -5.14
CA GLU A 81 0.63 -6.88 -3.81
C GLU A 81 -0.50 -7.34 -2.88
N LYS A 82 -1.60 -6.58 -2.79
CA LYS A 82 -2.79 -7.00 -2.02
C LYS A 82 -3.39 -8.30 -2.54
N ASN A 83 -3.41 -8.49 -3.85
CA ASN A 83 -3.92 -9.71 -4.46
C ASN A 83 -2.98 -10.89 -4.19
N ALA A 84 -1.66 -10.69 -4.23
CA ALA A 84 -0.66 -11.69 -3.87
C ALA A 84 -0.80 -12.08 -2.39
N LEU A 85 -0.98 -11.11 -1.49
CA LEU A 85 -1.28 -11.37 -0.08
C LEU A 85 -2.63 -12.09 0.11
N ARG A 86 -3.65 -11.80 -0.71
CA ARG A 86 -4.92 -12.54 -0.73
C ARG A 86 -4.81 -13.94 -1.34
N LEU A 87 -3.83 -14.16 -2.23
CA LEU A 87 -3.55 -15.44 -2.89
C LEU A 87 -2.62 -16.32 -2.04
N ALA A 88 -1.81 -15.71 -1.18
CA ALA A 88 -1.10 -16.43 -0.14
C ALA A 88 -2.14 -17.15 0.73
N GLY A 89 -1.98 -18.46 0.90
CA GLY A 89 -2.88 -19.28 1.70
C GLY A 89 -2.69 -19.11 3.21
N THR A 90 -1.76 -18.24 3.63
CA THR A 90 -1.34 -18.05 5.02
C THR A 90 -1.61 -16.64 5.51
N ASP A 91 -1.75 -16.50 6.82
CA ASP A 91 -1.80 -15.23 7.53
C ASP A 91 -0.39 -14.67 7.71
N ALA A 92 -0.17 -13.41 7.33
CA ALA A 92 1.16 -12.81 7.29
C ALA A 92 1.78 -12.60 8.68
N LEU A 93 0.96 -12.50 9.73
CA LEU A 93 1.45 -12.30 11.09
C LEU A 93 1.77 -13.65 11.76
N THR A 94 0.84 -14.59 11.70
CA THR A 94 0.90 -15.83 12.49
C THR A 94 1.48 -17.02 11.73
N GLY A 95 1.54 -16.96 10.40
CA GLY A 95 2.04 -18.06 9.56
C GLY A 95 1.06 -19.23 9.38
N VAL A 96 -0.01 -19.31 10.18
CA VAL A 96 -1.09 -20.30 9.96
C VAL A 96 -1.89 -19.97 8.71
N MET A 97 -2.76 -20.88 8.28
CA MET A 97 -3.61 -20.62 7.13
C MET A 97 -4.61 -19.50 7.40
N ASN A 98 -4.95 -18.72 6.38
CA ASN A 98 -5.89 -17.61 6.54
C ASN A 98 -7.35 -18.03 6.34
N ARG A 99 -8.27 -17.09 6.59
CA ARG A 99 -9.71 -17.25 6.39
C ARG A 99 -10.09 -17.80 5.01
N ARG A 100 -9.37 -17.42 3.95
CA ARG A 100 -9.67 -17.90 2.59
C ARG A 100 -9.35 -19.38 2.45
N SER A 101 -8.19 -19.81 2.94
CA SER A 101 -7.81 -21.22 2.97
C SER A 101 -8.78 -22.03 3.82
N PHE A 102 -9.26 -21.49 4.94
CA PHE A 102 -10.31 -22.12 5.75
C PHE A 102 -11.59 -22.38 4.94
N THR A 103 -12.13 -21.35 4.28
CA THR A 103 -13.35 -21.50 3.47
C THR A 103 -13.16 -22.49 2.32
N ALA A 104 -12.01 -22.45 1.64
CA ALA A 104 -11.70 -23.40 0.56
C ALA A 104 -11.56 -24.84 1.08
N HIS A 105 -10.95 -25.02 2.24
CA HIS A 105 -10.76 -26.33 2.86
C HIS A 105 -12.11 -26.96 3.26
N ILE A 106 -12.97 -26.21 3.96
CA ILE A 106 -14.31 -26.67 4.33
C ILE A 106 -15.13 -27.04 3.08
N ALA A 107 -15.14 -26.18 2.05
CA ALA A 107 -15.86 -26.46 0.81
C ALA A 107 -15.37 -27.73 0.11
N SER A 108 -14.07 -28.03 0.18
CA SER A 108 -13.50 -29.29 -0.34
C SER A 108 -14.00 -30.49 0.46
N LEU A 109 -13.93 -30.42 1.79
CA LEU A 109 -14.37 -31.52 2.66
C LEU A 109 -15.87 -31.82 2.48
N ASP A 110 -16.68 -30.77 2.39
CA ASP A 110 -18.13 -30.90 2.14
C ASP A 110 -18.41 -31.52 0.77
N ALA A 111 -17.67 -31.11 -0.27
CA ALA A 111 -17.81 -31.67 -1.62
C ALA A 111 -17.40 -33.15 -1.69
N ASP A 112 -16.36 -33.52 -0.93
CA ASP A 112 -15.86 -34.90 -0.85
C ASP A 112 -16.68 -35.76 0.13
N GLY A 113 -17.65 -35.18 0.84
CA GLY A 113 -18.42 -35.86 1.88
C GLY A 113 -17.57 -36.36 3.05
N THR A 114 -16.40 -35.74 3.27
CA THR A 114 -15.45 -36.16 4.31
C THR A 114 -15.89 -35.63 5.68
N PRO A 115 -16.15 -36.50 6.68
CA PRO A 115 -16.50 -36.03 8.02
C PRO A 115 -15.32 -35.31 8.69
N TYR A 116 -15.59 -34.18 9.34
CA TYR A 116 -14.60 -33.41 10.08
C TYR A 116 -15.17 -32.83 11.38
N THR A 117 -14.27 -32.51 12.30
CA THR A 117 -14.55 -31.71 13.49
C THR A 117 -14.01 -30.30 13.29
N LEU A 118 -14.87 -29.31 13.49
CA LEU A 118 -14.50 -27.89 13.48
C LEU A 118 -14.48 -27.36 14.92
N THR A 119 -13.34 -26.82 15.34
CA THR A 119 -13.21 -26.07 16.59
C THR A 119 -12.97 -24.61 16.26
N LEU A 120 -13.77 -23.72 16.86
CA LEU A 120 -13.59 -22.26 16.76
C LEU A 120 -13.09 -21.73 18.09
N LEU A 121 -12.11 -20.84 18.04
CA LEU A 121 -11.50 -20.20 19.20
C LEU A 121 -11.51 -18.68 19.00
N ASP A 122 -11.78 -17.95 20.07
CA ASP A 122 -11.70 -16.49 20.11
C ASP A 122 -10.92 -16.06 21.36
N ILE A 123 -10.11 -14.99 21.25
CA ILE A 123 -9.37 -14.46 22.40
C ILE A 123 -10.25 -13.46 23.15
N ASN A 124 -10.70 -13.87 24.33
CA ASN A 124 -11.45 -13.00 25.23
C ASN A 124 -10.69 -11.70 25.51
N ASP A 125 -11.39 -10.56 25.39
CA ASP A 125 -10.89 -9.22 25.70
C ASP A 125 -9.57 -8.85 24.96
N PHE A 126 -9.35 -9.37 23.75
CA PHE A 126 -8.12 -9.08 22.98
C PHE A 126 -7.91 -7.58 22.73
N LYS A 127 -9.00 -6.81 22.54
CA LYS A 127 -8.93 -5.36 22.45
C LYS A 127 -8.31 -4.72 23.69
N ASN A 128 -8.62 -5.22 24.88
CA ASN A 128 -8.05 -4.72 26.13
C ASN A 128 -6.54 -4.98 26.20
N ILE A 129 -6.08 -6.14 25.71
CA ILE A 129 -4.63 -6.42 25.58
C ILE A 129 -3.95 -5.38 24.69
N ASN A 130 -4.57 -5.04 23.55
CA ASN A 130 -4.05 -4.01 22.64
C ASN A 130 -4.06 -2.62 23.27
N ASP A 131 -5.14 -2.25 23.96
CA ASP A 131 -5.32 -0.92 24.53
C ASP A 131 -4.34 -0.69 25.70
N LEU A 132 -4.08 -1.71 26.52
CA LEU A 132 -3.19 -1.63 27.69
C LEU A 132 -1.70 -1.78 27.34
N ASN A 133 -1.37 -2.66 26.39
CA ASN A 133 0.02 -3.05 26.11
C ASN A 133 0.51 -2.65 24.71
N GLY A 134 -0.36 -2.05 23.90
CA GLY A 134 -0.09 -1.68 22.52
C GLY A 134 -0.21 -2.85 21.54
N HIS A 135 -0.42 -2.51 20.26
CA HIS A 135 -0.62 -3.48 19.19
C HIS A 135 0.51 -4.50 19.02
N ARG A 136 1.76 -4.11 19.30
CA ARG A 136 2.90 -5.06 19.21
C ARG A 136 2.75 -6.22 20.19
N GLN A 137 2.20 -5.98 21.37
CA GLN A 137 1.98 -7.03 22.35
C GLN A 137 0.80 -7.91 21.94
N GLY A 138 -0.27 -7.33 21.40
CA GLY A 138 -1.37 -8.10 20.82
C GLY A 138 -0.91 -9.00 19.68
N ASP A 139 -0.06 -8.47 18.79
CA ASP A 139 0.54 -9.24 17.70
C ASP A 139 1.36 -10.42 18.22
N ALA A 140 2.18 -10.21 19.26
CA ALA A 140 2.95 -11.27 19.90
C ALA A 140 2.04 -12.35 20.53
N THR A 141 0.93 -11.95 21.15
CA THR A 141 -0.08 -12.88 21.70
C THR A 141 -0.70 -13.74 20.61
N LEU A 142 -1.04 -13.16 19.46
CA LEU A 142 -1.60 -13.90 18.32
C LEU A 142 -0.60 -14.92 17.75
N VAL A 143 0.66 -14.53 17.62
CA VAL A 143 1.74 -15.44 17.18
C VAL A 143 1.95 -16.58 18.17
N ALA A 144 1.97 -16.27 19.47
CA ALA A 144 2.12 -17.28 20.52
C ALA A 144 0.95 -18.28 20.52
N LEU A 145 -0.29 -17.80 20.40
CA LEU A 145 -1.46 -18.65 20.31
C LEU A 145 -1.41 -19.53 19.05
N ALA A 146 -1.08 -18.96 17.89
CA ALA A 146 -0.97 -19.73 16.66
C ALA A 146 0.03 -20.90 16.79
N ASN A 147 1.21 -20.64 17.35
CA ASN A 147 2.21 -21.68 17.59
C ASN A 147 1.73 -22.74 18.59
N LEU A 148 1.03 -22.32 19.66
CA LEU A 148 0.45 -23.24 20.63
C LEU A 148 -0.61 -24.14 19.98
N LEU A 149 -1.49 -23.57 19.15
CA LEU A 149 -2.53 -24.32 18.44
C LEU A 149 -1.91 -25.29 17.43
N ILE A 150 -0.86 -24.91 16.69
CA ILE A 150 -0.14 -25.83 15.81
C ILE A 150 0.45 -27.01 16.60
N ALA A 151 1.10 -26.73 17.73
CA ALA A 151 1.74 -27.77 18.55
C ALA A 151 0.71 -28.70 19.23
N SER A 152 -0.49 -28.19 19.49
CA SER A 152 -1.58 -28.94 20.14
C SER A 152 -2.53 -29.61 19.14
N ALA A 153 -2.53 -29.16 17.89
CA ALA A 153 -3.31 -29.74 16.82
C ALA A 153 -2.76 -31.14 16.50
N GLY A 154 -3.59 -32.17 16.64
CA GLY A 154 -3.19 -33.55 16.36
C GLY A 154 -2.82 -33.75 14.89
N THR A 155 -2.15 -34.86 14.59
CA THR A 155 -1.73 -35.23 13.22
C THR A 155 -2.90 -35.16 12.25
N GLY A 156 -2.73 -34.47 11.12
CA GLY A 156 -3.78 -34.29 10.11
C GLY A 156 -4.76 -33.14 10.38
N SER A 157 -4.60 -32.42 11.50
CA SER A 157 -5.39 -31.22 11.79
C SER A 157 -4.76 -29.98 11.18
N GLN A 158 -5.61 -29.04 10.76
CA GLN A 158 -5.22 -27.80 10.13
C GLN A 158 -5.67 -26.60 10.95
N VAL A 159 -4.75 -25.66 11.20
CA VAL A 159 -5.02 -24.44 11.98
C VAL A 159 -5.16 -23.25 11.03
N PHE A 160 -6.17 -22.43 11.29
CA PHE A 160 -6.50 -21.25 10.52
C PHE A 160 -6.70 -20.03 11.42
N ARG A 161 -6.35 -18.84 10.95
CA ARG A 161 -6.80 -17.57 11.51
C ARG A 161 -7.90 -17.00 10.62
N ILE A 162 -9.11 -16.95 11.16
CA ILE A 162 -10.32 -16.59 10.41
C ILE A 162 -10.77 -15.15 10.64
N GLY A 163 -10.30 -14.52 11.72
CA GLY A 163 -10.62 -13.15 12.11
C GLY A 163 -9.41 -12.40 12.67
N GLY A 164 -9.67 -11.29 13.39
CA GLY A 164 -8.61 -10.52 14.06
C GLY A 164 -7.98 -11.31 15.21
N ASP A 165 -8.80 -11.90 16.03
CA ASP A 165 -8.51 -12.68 17.24
C ASP A 165 -9.06 -14.12 17.16
N GLU A 166 -9.78 -14.42 16.09
CA GLU A 166 -10.47 -15.70 15.90
C GLU A 166 -9.60 -16.72 15.14
N PHE A 167 -9.55 -17.94 15.67
CA PHE A 167 -8.88 -19.09 15.07
C PHE A 167 -9.86 -20.25 14.85
N ALA A 168 -9.53 -21.11 13.89
CA ALA A 168 -10.24 -22.35 13.63
C ALA A 168 -9.26 -23.52 13.55
N ILE A 169 -9.67 -24.69 14.04
CA ILE A 169 -8.98 -25.96 13.82
C ILE A 169 -9.95 -26.88 13.11
N VAL A 170 -9.51 -27.47 12.00
CA VAL A 170 -10.24 -28.51 11.29
C VAL A 170 -9.46 -29.81 11.44
N ALA A 171 -10.07 -30.79 12.09
CA ALA A 171 -9.53 -32.15 12.21
C ALA A 171 -10.41 -33.07 11.38
N GLN A 172 -9.81 -33.81 10.44
CA GLN A 172 -10.54 -34.90 9.78
C GLN A 172 -10.90 -35.95 10.82
N ALA A 173 -12.11 -36.51 10.71
CA ALA A 173 -12.46 -37.64 11.56
C ALA A 173 -11.48 -38.77 11.26
N SER A 174 -10.65 -39.15 12.24
CA SER A 174 -10.02 -40.46 12.19
C SER A 174 -11.16 -41.47 12.10
N GLN A 175 -11.13 -42.35 11.10
CA GLN A 175 -11.92 -43.58 11.22
C GLN A 175 -11.48 -44.19 12.55
N ALA A 176 -12.39 -44.23 13.50
CA ALA A 176 -12.20 -45.01 14.70
C ALA A 176 -12.30 -46.47 14.25
N ASP A 177 -11.18 -47.18 14.30
CA ASP A 177 -11.19 -48.64 14.39
C ASP A 177 -11.92 -49.08 15.67
#